data_AF-A0AAV4AHF9-F1
#
_entry.id   AF-A0AAV4AHF9-F1
#
_cell.length_a   1.000
_cell.length_b   1.000
_cell.length_c   1.000
_cell.angle_alpha   90.00
_cell.angle_beta   90.00
_cell.angle_gamma   90.00
#
_symmetry.space_group_name_H-M   'P 1'
#
loop_
_entity.id
_entity.type
_entity.pdbx_description
1 polymer ?
#
loop_
_entity_poly.entity_id
_entity_poly.type
_entity_poly.pdbx_seq_one_letter_code
_entity_poly.pdbx_strand_id
1 'polypeptide(L)'
;MLACAGLPLFLIILLALPSTSTGRCRKNGWFGDSCQFMCQCKHQRQCDRITGTCPGPCESGWFGPACQYASAVFTPPTRRDLVELRSWHDNKHNTCQRTHSKRYVFINLKDKFAVKWLRIVGKNAEIVSKIQIQSLARSAYSCRTAKLDSKTVDFVCSDVGVIDRIILSNIAHIEVCEIYISKG
;
A
#
# COMPACT_ATOMS: atom_id res chain seq x y z
N MET A 1 -59.86 45.75 -21.45
CA MET A 1 -59.21 45.00 -20.35
C MET A 1 -58.93 43.59 -20.86
N LEU A 2 -57.66 43.23 -21.05
CA LEU A 2 -57.06 41.99 -20.54
C LEU A 2 -55.57 42.01 -20.96
N ALA A 3 -54.71 41.94 -19.96
CA ALA A 3 -53.27 42.11 -20.08
C ALA A 3 -52.57 40.85 -20.62
N CYS A 4 -51.55 41.06 -21.46
CA CYS A 4 -50.50 40.07 -21.70
C CYS A 4 -49.72 39.85 -20.40
N ALA A 5 -49.82 38.65 -19.82
CA ALA A 5 -48.90 38.19 -18.78
C ALA A 5 -48.17 36.96 -19.32
N GLY A 6 -46.86 37.12 -19.56
CA GLY A 6 -45.98 36.04 -19.99
C GLY A 6 -45.82 34.98 -18.89
N LEU A 7 -45.75 33.72 -19.31
CA LEU A 7 -45.14 32.66 -18.50
C LEU A 7 -43.82 32.24 -19.19
N PRO A 8 -42.71 32.17 -18.44
CA PRO A 8 -41.39 31.94 -19.00
C PRO A 8 -41.23 30.48 -19.43
N LEU A 9 -40.45 30.27 -20.50
CA LEU A 9 -39.88 28.98 -20.86
C LEU A 9 -39.13 28.40 -19.66
N PHE A 10 -39.75 27.47 -18.93
CA PHE A 10 -39.02 26.58 -18.06
C PHE A 10 -38.24 25.60 -18.94
N LEU A 11 -37.01 25.99 -19.25
CA LEU A 11 -35.92 25.08 -19.58
C LEU A 11 -35.87 24.00 -18.49
N ILE A 12 -36.48 22.84 -18.75
CA ILE A 12 -36.13 21.62 -18.04
C ILE A 12 -34.78 21.19 -18.63
N ILE A 13 -33.71 21.88 -18.20
CA ILE A 13 -32.37 21.29 -18.25
C ILE A 13 -32.48 20.10 -17.31
N LEU A 14 -32.70 18.91 -17.87
CA LEU A 14 -32.30 17.67 -17.23
C LEU A 14 -30.79 17.81 -17.01
N LEU A 15 -30.41 18.41 -15.89
CA LEU A 15 -29.14 18.12 -15.26
C LEU A 15 -29.26 16.62 -15.00
N ALA A 16 -28.75 15.82 -15.92
CA ALA A 16 -28.24 14.52 -15.58
C ALA A 16 -27.22 14.82 -14.49
N LEU A 17 -27.68 14.77 -13.23
CA LEU A 17 -26.81 14.77 -12.09
C LEU A 17 -25.82 13.66 -12.42
N PRO A 18 -24.50 13.95 -12.56
CA PRO A 18 -23.53 12.88 -12.66
C PRO A 18 -23.86 12.00 -11.47
N SER A 19 -24.26 10.77 -11.76
CA SER A 19 -24.59 9.81 -10.73
C SER A 19 -23.27 9.56 -10.02
N THR A 20 -22.95 10.39 -9.03
CA THR A 20 -21.91 10.08 -8.07
C THR A 20 -22.52 8.93 -7.29
N SER A 21 -22.43 7.73 -7.86
CA SER A 21 -22.64 6.51 -7.11
C SER A 21 -21.69 6.65 -5.94
N THR A 22 -22.22 6.92 -4.75
CA THR A 22 -21.48 6.68 -3.53
C THR A 22 -21.09 5.22 -3.61
N GLY A 23 -19.81 4.96 -3.92
CA GLY A 23 -19.30 3.72 -4.50
C GLY A 23 -19.54 2.54 -3.58
N ARG A 24 -20.73 1.95 -3.65
CA ARG A 24 -21.13 0.84 -2.81
C ARG A 24 -21.12 -0.42 -3.63
N CYS A 25 -20.22 -1.32 -3.28
CA CYS A 25 -20.14 -2.61 -3.93
C CYS A 25 -21.30 -3.52 -3.53
N ARG A 26 -21.84 -4.23 -4.52
CA ARG A 26 -22.93 -5.20 -4.32
C ARG A 26 -22.50 -6.37 -3.44
N LYS A 27 -21.22 -6.79 -3.55
CA LYS A 27 -20.65 -7.91 -2.80
C LYS A 27 -19.93 -7.42 -1.54
N ASN A 28 -20.21 -8.05 -0.41
CA ASN A 28 -19.56 -7.74 0.86
C ASN A 28 -18.06 -7.98 0.78
N GLY A 29 -17.29 -7.12 1.45
CA GLY A 29 -15.83 -7.17 1.46
C GLY A 29 -15.16 -6.57 0.24
N TRP A 30 -15.92 -6.13 -0.77
CA TRP A 30 -15.39 -5.46 -1.95
C TRP A 30 -15.58 -3.95 -1.86
N PHE A 31 -14.62 -3.19 -2.37
CA PHE A 31 -14.59 -1.73 -2.32
C PHE A 31 -13.74 -1.13 -3.44
N GLY A 32 -13.72 0.22 -3.51
CA GLY A 32 -12.97 0.99 -4.49
C GLY A 32 -13.67 1.06 -5.85
N ASP A 33 -13.03 1.76 -6.79
CA ASP A 33 -13.59 1.96 -8.13
C ASP A 33 -13.85 0.60 -8.80
N SER A 34 -15.05 0.47 -9.39
CA SER A 34 -15.52 -0.76 -10.01
C SER A 34 -15.44 -2.01 -9.12
N CYS A 35 -15.36 -1.85 -7.79
CA CYS A 35 -15.25 -2.96 -6.84
C CYS A 35 -14.06 -3.87 -7.11
N GLN A 36 -12.91 -3.28 -7.42
CA GLN A 36 -11.70 -4.02 -7.79
C GLN A 36 -10.90 -4.57 -6.61
N PHE A 37 -11.14 -4.09 -5.38
CA PHE A 37 -10.40 -4.51 -4.19
C PHE A 37 -11.26 -5.31 -3.24
N MET A 38 -10.68 -6.35 -2.64
CA MET A 38 -11.30 -7.13 -1.57
C MET A 38 -10.51 -6.96 -0.27
N CYS A 39 -11.17 -6.57 0.82
CA CYS A 39 -10.55 -6.37 2.13
C CYS A 39 -10.35 -7.71 2.86
N GLN A 40 -9.26 -7.83 3.62
CA GLN A 40 -8.91 -9.03 4.38
C GLN A 40 -8.65 -8.68 5.85
N CYS A 41 -9.74 -8.37 6.55
CA CYS A 41 -9.70 -7.99 7.96
C CYS A 41 -9.57 -9.22 8.86
N LYS A 42 -8.85 -9.07 9.98
CA LYS A 42 -8.67 -10.13 10.97
C LYS A 42 -9.99 -10.67 11.51
N HIS A 43 -10.07 -12.00 11.62
CA HIS A 43 -11.27 -12.74 12.04
C HIS A 43 -12.48 -12.52 11.10
N GLN A 44 -12.21 -12.27 9.81
CA GLN A 44 -13.25 -12.10 8.78
C GLN A 44 -14.28 -11.00 9.12
N ARG A 45 -13.86 -9.99 9.89
CA ARG A 45 -14.72 -8.84 10.19
C ARG A 45 -15.06 -8.08 8.92
N GLN A 46 -16.30 -7.63 8.80
CA GLN A 46 -16.71 -6.85 7.63
C GLN A 46 -16.04 -5.48 7.63
N CYS A 47 -15.39 -5.13 6.52
CA CYS A 47 -14.91 -3.77 6.29
C CYS A 47 -16.05 -2.84 5.87
N ASP A 48 -15.81 -1.54 6.02
CA ASP A 48 -16.69 -0.50 5.49
C ASP A 48 -16.84 -0.64 3.96
N ARG A 49 -18.08 -0.59 3.46
CA ARG A 49 -18.37 -0.90 2.04
C ARG A 49 -18.02 0.21 1.06
N ILE A 50 -17.71 1.41 1.57
CA ILE A 50 -17.38 2.57 0.74
C ILE A 50 -15.86 2.71 0.69
N THR A 51 -15.22 2.66 1.85
CA THR A 51 -13.79 2.93 2.01
C THR A 51 -12.93 1.65 2.04
N GLY A 52 -13.53 0.49 2.32
CA GLY A 52 -12.79 -0.77 2.54
C GLY A 52 -12.13 -0.86 3.92
N THR A 53 -12.30 0.15 4.78
CA THR A 53 -11.61 0.24 6.06
C THR A 53 -11.99 -0.92 6.99
N CYS A 54 -10.98 -1.63 7.50
CA CYS A 54 -11.19 -2.69 8.49
C CYS A 54 -11.38 -2.10 9.90
N PRO A 55 -12.28 -2.64 10.73
CA PRO A 55 -12.47 -2.22 12.13
C PRO A 55 -11.34 -2.68 13.07
N GLY A 56 -10.22 -3.16 12.53
CA GLY A 56 -9.12 -3.75 13.27
C GLY A 56 -7.97 -4.11 12.36
N PRO A 57 -6.98 -4.89 12.85
CA PRO A 57 -5.80 -5.23 12.07
C PRO A 57 -6.15 -6.13 10.89
N CYS A 58 -5.23 -6.20 9.93
CA CYS A 58 -5.31 -7.12 8.81
C CYS A 58 -5.14 -8.58 9.26
N GLU A 59 -5.70 -9.48 8.46
CA GLU A 59 -5.40 -10.91 8.57
C GLU A 59 -3.91 -11.15 8.31
N SER A 60 -3.35 -12.21 8.89
CA SER A 60 -1.92 -12.50 8.72
C SER A 60 -1.54 -12.63 7.24
N GLY A 61 -0.46 -11.96 6.84
CA GLY A 61 -0.04 -11.90 5.43
C GLY A 61 -0.81 -10.89 4.58
N TRP A 62 -1.64 -10.02 5.15
CA TRP A 62 -2.31 -8.93 4.44
C TRP A 62 -1.94 -7.55 5.00
N PHE A 63 -1.92 -6.54 4.14
CA PHE A 63 -1.61 -5.16 4.51
C PHE A 63 -2.28 -4.15 3.56
N GLY A 64 -2.06 -2.88 3.85
CA GLY A 64 -2.65 -1.74 3.12
C GLY A 64 -3.73 -1.04 3.95
N PRO A 65 -4.20 0.13 3.51
CA PRO A 65 -5.21 0.92 4.24
C PRO A 65 -6.51 0.15 4.52
N ALA A 66 -6.84 -0.80 3.65
CA ALA A 66 -8.05 -1.62 3.71
C ALA A 66 -7.70 -3.12 3.73
N CYS A 67 -6.46 -3.48 4.10
CA CYS A 67 -5.97 -4.86 4.12
C CYS A 67 -6.16 -5.60 2.79
N GLN A 68 -6.00 -4.89 1.67
CA GLN A 68 -6.33 -5.41 0.35
C GLN A 68 -5.15 -6.03 -0.40
N TYR A 69 -3.93 -5.89 0.12
CA TYR A 69 -2.72 -6.42 -0.53
C TYR A 69 -2.18 -7.62 0.24
N ALA A 70 -1.99 -8.72 -0.46
CA ALA A 70 -1.24 -9.85 0.06
C ALA A 70 0.24 -9.46 0.17
N SER A 71 0.85 -9.68 1.33
CA SER A 71 2.26 -9.46 1.57
C SER A 71 3.09 -10.62 1.02
N ALA A 72 4.23 -10.31 0.44
CA ALA A 72 5.19 -11.27 -0.03
C ALA A 72 5.89 -11.98 1.14
N VAL A 73 6.26 -13.24 0.91
CA VAL A 73 7.05 -14.02 1.87
C VAL A 73 8.52 -13.87 1.50
N PHE A 74 9.34 -13.51 2.49
CA PHE A 74 10.77 -13.36 2.30
C PHE A 74 11.47 -14.68 2.57
N THR A 75 12.48 -14.98 1.75
CA THR A 75 13.42 -16.05 2.09
C THR A 75 14.47 -15.49 3.04
N PRO A 76 14.80 -16.22 4.11
CA PRO A 76 15.87 -15.86 5.01
C PRO A 76 17.18 -15.55 4.28
N PRO A 77 17.98 -14.58 4.76
CA PRO A 77 19.32 -14.44 4.24
C PRO A 77 20.14 -15.70 4.54
N THR A 78 20.93 -16.14 3.57
CA THR A 78 21.86 -17.27 3.73
C THR A 78 23.17 -16.86 4.41
N ARG A 79 23.43 -15.55 4.56
CA ARG A 79 24.58 -14.98 5.29
C ARG A 79 24.13 -14.21 6.52
N ARG A 80 24.83 -14.41 7.65
CA ARG A 80 24.56 -13.75 8.95
C ARG A 80 24.76 -12.22 8.93
N ASP A 81 25.50 -11.69 7.96
CA ASP A 81 25.78 -10.25 7.83
C ASP A 81 24.64 -9.45 7.16
N LEU A 82 23.56 -10.13 6.76
CA LEU A 82 22.37 -9.54 6.17
C LEU A 82 21.30 -9.45 7.25
N VAL A 83 20.67 -8.28 7.38
CA VAL A 83 19.59 -8.01 8.32
C VAL A 83 18.54 -9.12 8.20
N GLU A 84 18.38 -9.95 9.24
CA GLU A 84 17.33 -10.95 9.26
C GLU A 84 15.97 -10.25 9.38
N LEU A 85 15.34 -10.03 8.22
CA LEU A 85 13.95 -9.56 8.10
C LEU A 85 12.94 -10.52 8.78
N ARG A 86 13.38 -11.69 9.25
CA ARG A 86 12.53 -12.70 9.91
C ARG A 86 11.83 -12.16 11.16
N SER A 87 12.40 -11.18 11.86
CA SER A 87 11.80 -10.61 13.07
C SER A 87 10.85 -9.43 12.81
N TRP A 88 10.57 -9.12 11.54
CA TRP A 88 9.70 -8.00 11.16
C TRP A 88 8.23 -8.43 11.09
N HIS A 89 7.94 -9.69 11.41
CA HIS A 89 6.59 -10.26 11.51
C HIS A 89 6.27 -10.74 12.93
N ASP A 90 7.01 -10.27 13.92
CA ASP A 90 6.57 -10.40 15.31
C ASP A 90 5.51 -9.33 15.50
N ASN A 91 4.27 -9.73 15.77
CA ASN A 91 3.10 -8.88 16.03
C ASN A 91 3.25 -7.93 17.26
N LYS A 92 4.49 -7.54 17.59
CA LYS A 92 4.92 -6.50 18.52
C LYS A 92 5.35 -5.29 17.68
N HIS A 93 4.43 -4.39 17.41
CA HIS A 93 4.58 -3.15 16.62
C HIS A 93 5.72 -2.17 17.03
N ASN A 94 6.62 -2.54 17.94
CA ASN A 94 7.67 -1.67 18.49
C ASN A 94 9.10 -2.21 18.36
N THR A 95 9.31 -3.44 17.89
CA THR A 95 10.67 -3.99 17.68
C THR A 95 11.20 -3.51 16.33
N CYS A 96 12.23 -2.66 16.36
CA CYS A 96 12.87 -2.13 15.16
C CYS A 96 14.32 -2.60 15.12
N GLN A 97 14.79 -2.96 13.94
CA GLN A 97 16.18 -3.32 13.70
C GLN A 97 16.92 -2.14 13.07
N ARG A 98 18.10 -1.85 13.61
CA ARG A 98 18.99 -0.84 13.07
C ARG A 98 19.86 -1.46 12.00
N THR A 99 19.90 -0.85 10.81
CA THR A 99 20.70 -1.31 9.67
C THR A 99 22.22 -1.04 9.79
N HIS A 100 22.68 -0.50 10.93
CA HIS A 100 24.08 -0.17 11.21
C HIS A 100 24.77 0.55 10.03
N SER A 101 26.01 0.18 9.68
CA SER A 101 26.81 0.82 8.62
C SER A 101 26.47 0.31 7.20
N LYS A 102 25.43 -0.51 7.03
CA LYS A 102 25.08 -1.08 5.74
C LYS A 102 24.38 -0.02 4.88
N ARG A 103 24.98 0.32 3.74
CA ARG A 103 24.40 1.27 2.77
C ARG A 103 23.29 0.66 1.93
N TYR A 104 23.28 -0.67 1.81
CA TYR A 104 22.27 -1.42 1.09
C TYR A 104 21.92 -2.73 1.81
N VAL A 105 20.70 -3.22 1.57
CA VAL A 105 20.19 -4.52 2.02
C VAL A 105 19.50 -5.22 0.85
N PHE A 106 19.69 -6.53 0.71
CA PHE A 106 18.97 -7.35 -0.26
C PHE A 106 17.78 -8.03 0.40
N ILE A 107 16.61 -7.93 -0.23
CA ILE A 107 15.41 -8.66 0.14
C ILE A 107 15.16 -9.72 -0.92
N ASN A 108 15.31 -10.98 -0.56
CA ASN A 108 15.01 -12.11 -1.43
C ASN A 108 13.56 -12.55 -1.22
N LEU A 109 12.80 -12.61 -2.31
CA LEU A 109 11.41 -13.01 -2.35
C LEU A 109 11.32 -14.51 -2.64
N LYS A 110 10.38 -15.19 -1.98
CA LYS A 110 10.15 -16.63 -2.21
C LYS A 110 9.64 -16.92 -3.63
N ASP A 111 8.78 -16.05 -4.13
CA ASP A 111 8.11 -16.18 -5.43
C ASP A 111 8.53 -15.01 -6.35
N LYS A 112 8.43 -15.21 -7.67
CA LYS A 112 8.65 -14.18 -8.70
C LYS A 112 7.33 -13.49 -9.04
N PHE A 113 7.24 -12.18 -8.87
CA PHE A 113 6.02 -11.42 -9.21
C PHE A 113 6.34 -9.94 -9.50
N ALA A 114 5.35 -9.23 -10.05
CA ALA A 114 5.46 -7.80 -10.32
C ALA A 114 5.18 -6.99 -9.05
N VAL A 115 6.21 -6.37 -8.48
CA VAL A 115 6.06 -5.52 -7.29
C VAL A 115 5.52 -4.15 -7.71
N LYS A 116 4.39 -3.74 -7.13
CA LYS A 116 3.79 -2.42 -7.39
C LYS A 116 3.82 -1.50 -6.17
N TRP A 117 3.73 -2.07 -4.99
CA TRP A 117 3.59 -1.33 -3.73
C TRP A 117 4.44 -2.01 -2.64
N LEU A 118 5.27 -1.23 -1.96
CA LEU A 118 5.93 -1.60 -0.72
C LEU A 118 5.53 -0.63 0.41
N ARG A 119 5.40 -1.13 1.64
CA ARG A 119 5.22 -0.30 2.83
C ARG A 119 6.39 -0.54 3.78
N ILE A 120 6.97 0.53 4.29
CA ILE A 120 8.05 0.47 5.29
C ILE A 120 7.59 1.22 6.55
N VAL A 121 7.64 0.53 7.69
CA VAL A 121 7.38 1.10 9.01
C VAL A 121 8.71 1.23 9.74
N GLY A 122 9.04 2.45 10.19
CA GLY A 122 10.24 2.72 10.97
C GLY A 122 9.96 3.56 12.21
N LYS A 123 11.02 4.05 12.85
CA LYS A 123 10.88 5.02 13.97
C LYS A 123 10.59 6.45 13.50
N ASN A 124 11.01 6.81 12.30
CA ASN A 124 10.88 8.16 11.75
C ASN A 124 10.64 8.11 10.23
N ALA A 125 9.44 8.48 9.81
CA ALA A 125 9.03 8.49 8.42
C ALA A 125 9.82 9.49 7.54
N GLU A 126 10.40 10.57 8.11
CA GLU A 126 11.29 11.48 7.35
C GLU A 126 12.62 10.84 6.96
N ILE A 127 13.08 9.87 7.75
CA ILE A 127 14.32 9.14 7.47
C ILE A 127 14.00 7.97 6.54
N VAL A 128 12.91 7.25 6.82
CA VAL A 128 12.45 6.14 5.99
C VAL A 128 12.14 6.59 4.55
N SER A 129 11.55 7.76 4.35
CA SER A 129 11.20 8.27 3.02
C SER A 129 12.42 8.51 2.10
N LYS A 130 13.63 8.54 2.64
CA LYS A 130 14.89 8.69 1.89
C LYS A 130 15.44 7.36 1.39
N ILE A 131 14.89 6.23 1.82
CA ILE A 131 15.27 4.90 1.33
C ILE A 131 14.96 4.85 -0.17
N GLN A 132 15.91 4.34 -0.93
CA GLN A 132 15.72 4.08 -2.35
C GLN A 132 15.43 2.58 -2.51
N ILE A 133 14.28 2.28 -3.10
CA ILE A 133 14.02 0.94 -3.62
C ILE A 133 14.85 0.80 -4.89
N GLN A 134 15.44 -0.38 -5.09
CA GLN A 134 16.32 -1.02 -6.10
C GLN A 134 15.77 -2.25 -6.85
N SER A 135 15.99 -2.41 -8.17
CA SER A 135 15.85 -3.70 -8.87
C SER A 135 17.03 -3.94 -9.80
N LEU A 136 17.43 -5.21 -9.93
CA LEU A 136 18.48 -5.64 -10.88
C LEU A 136 17.93 -5.92 -12.28
N ALA A 137 16.61 -6.10 -12.41
CA ALA A 137 15.99 -6.40 -13.69
C ALA A 137 15.87 -5.16 -14.59
N ARG A 138 15.77 -3.97 -13.99
CA ARG A 138 15.67 -2.68 -14.70
C ARG A 138 16.40 -1.60 -13.91
N SER A 139 17.23 -0.80 -14.59
CA SER A 139 17.94 0.33 -14.00
C SER A 139 17.05 1.57 -13.77
N ALA A 140 15.85 1.62 -14.37
CA ALA A 140 14.96 2.78 -14.37
C ALA A 140 13.57 2.50 -13.73
N TYR A 141 13.47 1.65 -12.72
CA TYR A 141 12.22 1.59 -11.94
C TYR A 141 12.18 2.85 -11.03
N SER A 142 11.01 3.50 -10.98
CA SER A 142 10.79 4.71 -10.19
C SER A 142 9.71 4.44 -9.16
N CYS A 143 9.97 4.79 -7.90
CA CYS A 143 9.02 4.67 -6.82
C CYS A 143 8.66 6.06 -6.31
N ARG A 144 7.36 6.36 -6.30
CA ARG A 144 6.81 7.53 -5.61
C ARG A 144 6.63 7.19 -4.14
N THR A 145 6.96 8.13 -3.27
CA THR A 145 6.80 7.96 -1.83
C THR A 145 5.56 8.68 -1.33
N ALA A 146 4.85 8.07 -0.39
CA ALA A 146 3.71 8.65 0.29
C ALA A 146 3.86 8.39 1.80
N LYS A 147 3.96 9.47 2.58
CA LYS A 147 3.98 9.38 4.03
C LYS A 147 2.56 9.28 4.56
N LEU A 148 2.29 8.25 5.35
CA LEU A 148 0.97 8.07 5.95
C LEU A 148 0.89 8.63 7.36
N ASP A 149 1.97 8.51 8.12
CA ASP A 149 2.08 8.99 9.50
C ASP A 149 3.55 9.24 9.87
N SER A 150 3.85 9.44 11.17
CA SER A 150 5.20 9.71 11.66
C SER A 150 6.18 8.52 11.56
N LYS A 151 5.69 7.32 11.25
CA LYS A 151 6.43 6.05 11.20
C LYS A 151 6.33 5.33 9.86
N THR A 152 5.23 5.51 9.13
CA THR A 152 4.85 4.70 7.97
C THR A 152 5.04 5.44 6.66
N VAL A 153 5.73 4.80 5.72
CA VAL A 153 5.92 5.30 4.35
C VAL A 153 5.54 4.21 3.34
N ASP A 154 4.71 4.58 2.37
CA ASP A 154 4.42 3.78 1.19
C ASP A 154 5.32 4.16 0.02
N PHE A 155 5.78 3.16 -0.71
CA PHE A 155 6.55 3.26 -1.94
C PHE A 155 5.73 2.62 -3.05
N VAL A 156 5.25 3.45 -3.98
CA VAL A 156 4.45 3.01 -5.13
C VAL A 156 5.35 3.01 -6.36
N CYS A 157 5.69 1.84 -6.83
CA CYS A 157 6.65 1.62 -7.91
C CYS A 157 5.94 1.28 -9.22
N SER A 158 6.41 1.87 -10.30
CA SER A 158 5.97 1.54 -11.67
C SER A 158 7.07 0.78 -12.41
N ASP A 159 6.69 -0.02 -13.40
CA ASP A 159 7.61 -0.64 -14.37
C ASP A 159 8.69 -1.58 -13.81
N VAL A 160 8.47 -2.17 -12.64
CA VAL A 160 9.45 -3.04 -11.95
C VAL A 160 9.68 -4.36 -12.69
N GLY A 161 8.70 -4.84 -13.45
CA GLY A 161 8.71 -6.18 -14.04
C GLY A 161 8.62 -7.29 -12.98
N VAL A 162 8.76 -8.54 -13.42
CA VAL A 162 8.73 -9.71 -12.54
C VAL A 162 10.10 -9.88 -11.88
N ILE A 163 10.16 -9.80 -10.55
CA ILE A 163 11.41 -9.87 -9.78
C ILE A 163 11.30 -10.88 -8.63
N ASP A 164 12.45 -11.44 -8.22
CA ASP A 164 12.63 -12.26 -7.01
C ASP A 164 13.49 -11.56 -5.96
N ARG A 165 13.99 -10.36 -6.24
CA ARG A 165 14.91 -9.64 -5.35
C ARG A 165 14.75 -8.14 -5.45
N ILE A 166 14.69 -7.48 -4.30
CA ILE A 166 14.69 -6.02 -4.16
C ILE A 166 15.96 -5.58 -3.44
N ILE A 167 16.49 -4.42 -3.81
CA ILE A 167 17.60 -3.77 -3.10
C ILE A 167 17.02 -2.56 -2.37
N LEU A 168 17.30 -2.42 -1.08
CA LEU A 168 17.08 -1.16 -0.38
C LEU A 168 18.42 -0.46 -0.26
N SER A 169 18.55 0.76 -0.78
CA SER A 169 19.74 1.59 -0.64
C SER A 169 19.45 2.86 0.15
N ASN A 170 20.51 3.58 0.51
CA ASN A 170 20.44 4.72 1.43
C ASN A 170 19.84 4.35 2.79
N ILE A 171 20.11 3.12 3.24
CA ILE A 171 19.50 2.56 4.44
C ILE A 171 20.40 2.63 5.67
N ALA A 172 21.60 3.23 5.60
CA ALA A 172 22.53 3.24 6.72
C ALA A 172 21.98 3.96 7.96
N HIS A 173 22.17 3.36 9.13
CA HIS A 173 21.71 3.84 10.44
C HIS A 173 20.21 4.09 10.57
N ILE A 174 19.39 3.51 9.69
CA ILE A 174 17.93 3.59 9.76
C ILE A 174 17.38 2.47 10.65
N GLU A 175 16.40 2.80 11.49
CA GLU A 175 15.64 1.85 12.27
C GLU A 175 14.37 1.46 11.53
N VAL A 176 14.32 0.22 11.06
CA VAL A 176 13.17 -0.30 10.34
C VAL A 176 12.54 -1.41 11.16
N CYS A 177 11.23 -1.33 11.33
CA CYS A 177 10.43 -2.21 12.18
C CYS A 177 9.70 -3.25 11.35
N GLU A 178 9.16 -2.85 10.19
CA GLU A 178 8.39 -3.73 9.33
C GLU A 178 8.45 -3.32 7.86
N ILE A 179 8.37 -4.32 6.97
CA ILE A 179 8.29 -4.17 5.52
C ILE A 179 7.20 -5.10 5.03
N TYR A 180 6.33 -4.53 4.20
CA TYR A 180 5.37 -5.28 3.42
C TYR A 180 5.64 -5.04 1.93
N ILE A 181 5.56 -6.09 1.13
CA ILE A 181 5.72 -6.00 -0.33
C ILE A 181 4.48 -6.64 -0.94
N SER A 182 3.73 -5.88 -1.74
CA SER A 182 2.52 -6.37 -2.39
C SER A 182 2.85 -7.46 -3.40
N LYS A 183 2.19 -8.60 -3.28
CA LYS A 183 2.07 -9.57 -4.38
C LYS A 183 1.17 -8.95 -5.45
N GLY A 184 1.70 -8.84 -6.67
CA GLY A 184 1.01 -8.30 -7.84
C GLY A 184 0.04 -9.29 -8.46
#